data_AF-I0HEB4-F1
#
_entry.id   AF-I0HEB4-F1
#
_cell.length_a   1.000
_cell.length_b   1.000
_cell.length_c   1.000
_cell.angle_alpha   90.00
_cell.angle_beta   90.00
_cell.angle_gamma   90.00
#
_symmetry.space_group_name_H-M   'P 1'
#
loop_
_entity.id
_entity.type
_entity.pdbx_description
1 polymer ?
#
loop_
_entity_poly.entity_id
_entity_poly.type
_entity_poly.pdbx_seq_one_letter_code
_entity_poly.pdbx_strand_id
1 'polypeptide(L)'
;MCTEFSSPGDVMLVGEHFYLRPSWSCQGCGEPWPCARARADLMAQYRPERISLAIYLGAVLADALHDGLGTSCPEALYHRMLGWIRP
;
A
#
# COMPACT_ATOMS: atom_id res chain seq x y z
N MET A 1 38.50 -6.18 10.40
CA MET A 1 37.18 -6.70 10.01
C MET A 1 36.21 -5.53 10.01
N CYS A 2 35.82 -5.06 8.83
CA CYS A 2 34.82 -4.01 8.67
C CYS A 2 33.43 -4.64 8.82
N THR A 3 32.79 -4.48 9.97
CA THR A 3 31.35 -4.66 10.10
C THR A 3 30.71 -3.31 9.82
N GLU A 4 30.24 -3.13 8.59
CA GLU A 4 29.50 -1.96 8.18
C GLU A 4 28.21 -1.89 9.00
N PHE A 5 28.12 -0.90 9.89
CA PHE A 5 26.90 -0.48 10.54
C PHE A 5 26.04 0.19 9.46
N SER A 6 25.26 -0.61 8.74
CA SER A 6 24.20 -0.08 7.87
C SER A 6 23.22 0.74 8.71
N SER A 7 23.06 1.98 8.28
CA SER A 7 22.17 3.03 8.76
C SER A 7 20.81 2.54 9.31
N PRO A 8 20.25 3.15 10.37
CA PRO A 8 18.87 2.94 10.79
C PRO A 8 17.94 3.73 9.85
N GLY A 9 18.01 3.41 8.56
CA GLY A 9 17.05 3.77 7.53
C GLY A 9 16.21 2.54 7.18
N ASP A 10 15.84 1.77 8.20
CA ASP A 10 14.93 0.62 8.12
C ASP A 10 13.53 1.15 7.81
N VAL A 11 13.38 1.71 6.61
CA VAL A 11 12.09 1.77 5.96
C VAL A 11 11.69 0.30 5.83
N MET A 12 10.62 -0.08 6.50
CA MET A 12 10.02 -1.41 6.41
C MET A 12 9.69 -1.74 4.94
N LEU A 13 10.67 -2.21 4.17
CA LEU A 13 10.56 -2.73 2.81
C LEU A 13 10.03 -4.18 2.85
N VAL A 14 9.04 -4.47 3.70
CA VAL A 14 8.54 -5.85 3.87
C VAL A 14 7.44 -6.15 2.85
N GLY A 15 7.63 -5.67 1.62
CA GLY A 15 6.77 -5.96 0.49
C GLY A 15 7.43 -5.47 -0.79
N GLU A 16 7.74 -6.39 -1.70
CA GLU A 16 8.27 -6.11 -3.04
C GLU A 16 7.29 -5.26 -3.88
N HIS A 17 6.07 -5.08 -3.38
CA HIS A 17 4.95 -4.45 -4.05
C HIS A 17 4.44 -3.18 -3.31
N PHE A 18 5.24 -2.11 -3.32
CA PHE A 18 4.83 -0.77 -2.84
C PHE A 18 4.28 0.12 -3.97
N TYR A 19 3.58 1.20 -3.62
CA TYR A 19 3.00 2.15 -4.58
C TYR A 19 3.99 3.23 -5.02
N LEU A 20 3.87 3.69 -6.27
CA LEU A 20 4.62 4.80 -6.84
C LEU A 20 3.73 5.99 -7.12
N ARG A 21 3.97 7.13 -6.46
CA ARG A 21 3.28 8.39 -6.77
C ARG A 21 3.94 9.10 -7.96
N PRO A 22 3.19 9.79 -8.83
CA PRO A 22 1.72 9.97 -8.80
C PRO A 22 0.95 8.88 -9.57
N SER A 23 1.64 7.89 -10.13
CA SER A 23 0.99 6.88 -10.99
C SER A 23 0.07 5.90 -10.25
N TRP A 24 0.28 5.73 -8.94
CA TRP A 24 -0.38 4.73 -8.10
C TRP A 24 -0.27 3.30 -8.66
N SER A 25 0.81 3.05 -9.40
CA SER A 25 1.22 1.74 -9.87
C SER A 25 2.09 1.06 -8.82
N CYS A 26 2.12 -0.25 -8.86
CA CYS A 26 2.95 -1.06 -8.00
C CYS A 26 4.36 -1.14 -8.58
N GLN A 27 5.40 -0.85 -7.78
CA GLN A 27 6.77 -0.95 -8.26
C GLN A 27 7.17 -2.39 -8.65
N GLY A 28 6.71 -3.39 -7.90
CA GLY A 28 7.08 -4.79 -8.13
C GLY A 28 6.49 -5.42 -9.40
N CYS A 29 5.25 -5.07 -9.78
CA CYS A 29 4.60 -5.67 -10.96
C CYS A 29 4.06 -4.68 -12.00
N GLY A 30 4.13 -3.37 -11.76
CA GLY A 30 3.56 -2.34 -12.64
C GLY A 30 2.03 -2.25 -12.63
N GLU A 31 1.34 -3.20 -12.00
CA GLU A 31 -0.12 -3.19 -11.90
C GLU A 31 -0.65 -2.07 -11.00
N PRO A 32 -1.93 -1.71 -11.11
CA PRO A 32 -2.54 -0.72 -10.25
C PRO A 32 -2.47 -1.16 -8.76
N TRP A 33 -1.76 -0.40 -7.93
CA TRP A 33 -1.63 -0.69 -6.49
C TRP A 33 -2.91 -0.37 -5.70
N PRO A 34 -3.37 -1.20 -4.75
CA PRO A 34 -2.77 -2.44 -4.28
C PRO A 34 -3.07 -3.60 -5.22
N CYS A 35 -2.00 -4.18 -5.76
CA CYS A 35 -2.04 -5.41 -6.55
C CYS A 35 -2.23 -6.63 -5.62
N ALA A 36 -2.51 -7.80 -6.19
CA ALA A 36 -2.77 -9.02 -5.41
C ALA A 36 -1.66 -9.34 -4.40
N ARG A 37 -0.39 -9.14 -4.78
CA ARG A 37 0.75 -9.41 -3.90
C ARG A 37 0.87 -8.38 -2.77
N ALA A 38 0.73 -7.09 -3.07
CA ALA A 38 0.67 -6.04 -2.05
C ALA A 38 -0.43 -6.30 -1.01
N ARG A 39 -1.63 -6.73 -1.45
CA ARG A 39 -2.72 -7.09 -0.54
C ARG A 39 -2.36 -8.25 0.38
N ALA A 40 -1.73 -9.30 -0.16
CA ALA A 40 -1.28 -10.44 0.63
C ALA A 40 -0.22 -10.05 1.67
N ASP A 41 0.76 -9.25 1.26
CA ASP A 41 1.83 -8.75 2.12
C ASP A 41 1.26 -7.88 3.25
N LEU A 42 0.38 -6.93 2.92
CA LEU A 42 -0.33 -6.09 3.89
C LEU A 42 -1.19 -6.93 4.86
N MET A 43 -1.93 -7.92 4.34
CA MET A 43 -2.73 -8.80 5.19
C MET A 43 -1.88 -9.61 6.17
N ALA A 44 -0.68 -10.02 5.75
CA ALA A 44 0.27 -10.77 6.56
C ALA A 44 0.95 -9.89 7.62
N GLN A 45 1.36 -8.67 7.25
CA GLN A 45 1.98 -7.71 8.18
C GLN A 45 1.01 -7.24 9.26
N TYR A 46 -0.25 -6.95 8.89
CA TYR A 46 -1.29 -6.47 9.81
C TYR A 46 -2.19 -7.60 10.34
N ARG A 47 -1.69 -8.85 10.41
CA ARG A 47 -2.49 -10.03 10.79
C ARG A 47 -3.23 -9.93 12.13
N PRO A 48 -2.71 -9.31 13.20
CA PRO A 48 -3.47 -9.15 14.43
C PRO A 48 -4.44 -7.94 14.39
N GLU A 49 -4.25 -6.95 13.52
CA GLU A 49 -4.95 -5.66 13.58
C GLU A 49 -5.46 -5.18 12.21
N ARG A 50 -6.63 -5.71 11.81
CA ARG A 50 -7.32 -5.28 10.57
C ARG A 50 -7.72 -3.81 10.58
N ILE A 51 -8.00 -3.27 11.76
CA ILE A 51 -8.33 -1.84 11.95
C ILE A 51 -7.14 -0.97 11.55
N SER A 52 -5.94 -1.31 12.02
CA SER A 52 -4.70 -0.58 11.70
C SER A 52 -4.41 -0.60 10.20
N LEU A 53 -4.69 -1.73 9.52
CA LEU A 53 -4.62 -1.81 8.06
C LEU A 53 -5.63 -0.89 7.36
N ALA A 54 -6.88 -0.87 7.83
CA ALA A 54 -7.92 -0.02 7.25
C ALA A 54 -7.61 1.47 7.43
N ILE A 55 -7.07 1.87 8.60
CA ILE A 55 -6.62 3.25 8.86
C ILE A 55 -5.49 3.63 7.90
N TYR A 56 -4.48 2.77 7.76
CA TYR A 56 -3.37 2.98 6.84
C TYR A 56 -3.86 3.17 5.39
N LEU A 57 -4.69 2.25 4.88
CA LEU A 57 -5.22 2.36 3.53
C LEU A 57 -6.19 3.52 3.34
N GLY A 58 -6.88 3.97 4.39
CA GLY A 58 -7.68 5.18 4.38
C GLY A 58 -6.85 6.44 4.15
N ALA A 59 -5.69 6.55 4.80
CA ALA A 59 -4.75 7.64 4.56
C ALA A 59 -4.19 7.59 3.13
N VAL A 60 -3.78 6.40 2.67
CA VAL A 60 -3.27 6.21 1.31
C VAL A 60 -4.33 6.51 0.24
N LEU A 61 -5.60 6.19 0.49
CA LEU A 61 -6.73 6.55 -0.38
C LEU A 61 -6.88 8.07 -0.50
N ALA A 62 -6.77 8.80 0.62
CA ALA A 62 -6.85 10.27 0.60
C ALA A 62 -5.70 10.89 -0.22
N ASP A 63 -4.49 10.37 -0.08
CA ASP A 63 -3.34 10.79 -0.90
C ASP A 63 -3.56 10.50 -2.39
N ALA A 64 -4.19 9.37 -2.72
CA ALA A 64 -4.49 9.00 -4.10
C ALA A 64 -5.56 9.89 -4.74
N LEU A 65 -6.60 10.23 -3.97
CA LEU A 65 -7.60 11.20 -4.38
C LEU A 65 -6.99 12.58 -4.57
N HIS A 66 -6.06 12.98 -3.69
CA HIS A 66 -5.34 14.26 -3.81
C HIS A 66 -4.49 14.33 -5.09
N ASP A 67 -3.86 13.22 -5.49
CA ASP A 67 -3.14 13.11 -6.77
C ASP A 67 -4.06 13.02 -8.01
N GLY A 68 -5.37 13.04 -7.83
CA GLY A 68 -6.36 13.00 -8.91
C GLY A 68 -6.73 11.60 -9.38
N LEU A 69 -6.28 10.54 -8.68
CA LEU A 69 -6.73 9.18 -8.96
C LEU A 69 -8.20 9.02 -8.54
N GLY A 70 -9.00 8.35 -9.36
CA GLY A 70 -10.42 8.10 -9.03
C GLY A 70 -11.35 9.29 -9.28
N THR A 71 -10.86 10.39 -9.87
CA THR A 71 -11.69 11.55 -10.26
C THR A 71 -12.90 11.18 -11.13
N SER A 72 -12.78 10.16 -11.97
CA SER A 72 -13.87 9.66 -12.81
C SER A 72 -14.76 8.60 -12.16
N CYS A 73 -14.30 7.94 -11.09
CA CYS A 73 -14.99 6.82 -10.44
C CYS A 73 -14.41 6.59 -9.02
N PRO A 74 -14.81 7.41 -8.02
CA PRO A 74 -14.28 7.32 -6.66
C PRO A 74 -14.61 6.00 -5.96
N GLU A 75 -15.76 5.40 -6.28
CA GLU A 75 -16.22 4.13 -5.73
C GLU A 75 -15.32 2.96 -6.13
N ALA A 76 -14.85 2.92 -7.39
CA ALA A 76 -13.92 1.88 -7.84
C ALA A 76 -12.57 1.99 -7.13
N LEU A 77 -12.10 3.21 -6.87
CA LEU A 77 -10.88 3.44 -6.10
C LEU A 77 -11.05 3.00 -4.65
N TYR A 78 -12.17 3.34 -4.01
CA TYR A 78 -12.51 2.88 -2.66
C TYR A 78 -12.53 1.35 -2.58
N HIS A 79 -13.26 0.68 -3.47
CA HIS A 79 -13.33 -0.79 -3.48
C HIS A 79 -11.98 -1.46 -3.74
N ARG A 80 -11.13 -0.86 -4.57
CA ARG A 80 -9.76 -1.33 -4.81
C ARG A 80 -8.87 -1.21 -3.56
N MET A 81 -8.96 -0.10 -2.84
CA MET A 81 -8.17 0.15 -1.63
C MET A 81 -8.68 -0.66 -0.44
N LEU A 82 -9.97 -0.59 -0.13
CA LEU A 82 -10.55 -1.07 1.13
C LEU A 82 -11.51 -2.25 0.96
N GLY A 83 -12.05 -2.49 -0.24
CA GLY A 83 -13.14 -3.46 -0.46
C GLY A 83 -12.79 -4.94 -0.24
N TRP A 84 -11.51 -5.26 -0.04
CA TRP A 84 -11.03 -6.61 0.26
C TRP A 84 -10.69 -6.83 1.73
N ILE A 85 -10.68 -5.78 2.55
CA ILE A 85 -10.54 -5.92 4.00
C ILE A 85 -11.89 -6.42 4.53
N ARG A 86 -11.90 -7.65 5.05
CA ARG A 86 -13.04 -8.16 5.80
C ARG A 86 -12.92 -7.68 7.25
N PRO A 87 -14.02 -7.20 7.87
CA PRO A 87 -14.04 -6.93 9.31
C PRO A 87 -13.79 -8.20 10.13
#